data_AF-A0A218ZIQ9-F1
#
_entry.id   AF-A0A218ZIQ9-F1
#
_cell.length_a   1.000
_cell.length_b   1.000
_cell.length_c   1.000
_cell.angle_alpha   90.00
_cell.angle_beta   90.00
_cell.angle_gamma   90.00
#
_symmetry.space_group_name_H-M   'P 1'
#
loop_
_entity.id
_entity.type
_entity.pdbx_description
1 polymer ?
#
loop_
_entity_poly.entity_id
_entity_poly.type
_entity_poly.pdbx_seq_one_letter_code
_entity_poly.pdbx_strand_id
1 'polypeptide(L)'
;MPIKYNITKYDVLVGEIHRLVQKYNTHHTYRADAKPDGDPIEFTEEELQLKAIAVIVASFSSGHSWQTHKCMESEGQLDKPEVKEEYIQAEQSRWKSINLNDVEELAGTPISDQAFYRWLFYNVEKGKQKLYKEAWIRLKAEFESSCDELEQSKN
;
A
#
# COMPACT_ATOMS: atom_id res chain seq x y z
N MET A 1 -32.54 -10.56 11.25
CA MET A 1 -32.35 -9.19 10.71
C MET A 1 -31.08 -9.21 9.86
N PRO A 2 -31.07 -8.65 8.64
CA PRO A 2 -29.84 -8.52 7.88
C PRO A 2 -28.90 -7.55 8.63
N ILE A 3 -27.66 -7.97 8.88
CA ILE A 3 -26.62 -7.12 9.45
C ILE A 3 -26.26 -6.10 8.37
N LYS A 4 -26.56 -4.82 8.61
CA LYS A 4 -26.05 -3.72 7.77
C LYS A 4 -24.58 -3.55 8.10
N TYR A 5 -23.71 -3.97 7.20
CA TYR A 5 -22.29 -3.62 7.29
C TYR A 5 -22.15 -2.15 6.86
N ASN A 6 -21.70 -1.29 7.76
CA ASN A 6 -21.19 0.03 7.38
C ASN A 6 -19.83 -0.20 6.74
N ILE A 7 -19.79 -0.22 5.41
CA ILE A 7 -18.56 -0.34 4.63
C ILE A 7 -17.79 0.97 4.80
N THR A 8 -16.57 0.90 5.32
CA THR A 8 -15.67 2.05 5.44
C THR A 8 -14.89 2.26 4.13
N LYS A 9 -14.27 3.44 3.95
CA LYS A 9 -13.37 3.67 2.81
C LYS A 9 -12.15 2.74 2.83
N TYR A 10 -11.72 2.31 4.03
CA TYR A 10 -10.64 1.34 4.17
C TYR A 10 -11.06 -0.05 3.66
N ASP A 11 -12.30 -0.48 3.92
CA ASP A 11 -12.86 -1.70 3.33
C ASP A 11 -12.88 -1.66 1.80
N VAL A 12 -13.25 -0.50 1.23
CA VAL A 12 -13.26 -0.29 -0.22
C VAL A 12 -11.83 -0.41 -0.77
N LEU A 13 -10.86 0.29 -0.17
CA LEU A 13 -9.47 0.25 -0.59
C LEU A 13 -8.89 -1.17 -0.56
N VAL A 14 -9.09 -1.91 0.54
CA VAL A 14 -8.64 -3.31 0.65
C VAL A 14 -9.33 -4.18 -0.39
N GLY A 15 -10.62 -3.98 -0.62
CA GLY A 15 -11.37 -4.70 -1.66
C GLY A 15 -10.84 -4.44 -3.08
N GLU A 16 -10.47 -3.20 -3.40
CA GLU A 16 -9.84 -2.84 -4.68
C GLU A 16 -8.46 -3.52 -4.83
N ILE A 17 -7.63 -3.48 -3.79
CA ILE A 17 -6.32 -4.15 -3.77
C ILE A 17 -6.50 -5.66 -3.98
N HIS A 18 -7.45 -6.30 -3.30
CA HIS A 18 -7.71 -7.74 -3.48
C HIS A 18 -8.16 -8.10 -4.89
N ARG A 19 -9.00 -7.26 -5.53
CA ARG A 19 -9.37 -7.44 -6.95
C ARG A 19 -8.14 -7.34 -7.86
N LEU A 20 -7.26 -6.37 -7.60
CA LEU A 20 -6.00 -6.22 -8.33
C LEU A 20 -5.10 -7.46 -8.18
N VAL A 21 -5.00 -8.01 -6.97
CA VAL A 21 -4.26 -9.26 -6.69
C VAL A 21 -4.88 -10.45 -7.43
N GLN A 22 -6.21 -10.57 -7.45
CA GLN A 22 -6.91 -11.62 -8.17
C GLN A 22 -6.65 -11.54 -9.67
N LYS A 23 -6.71 -10.34 -10.27
CA LYS A 23 -6.33 -10.11 -11.68
C LYS A 23 -4.90 -10.58 -11.92
N TYR A 24 -3.96 -10.13 -11.08
CA TYR A 24 -2.54 -10.49 -11.18
C TYR A 24 -2.33 -12.02 -11.13
N ASN A 25 -2.94 -12.70 -10.16
CA ASN A 25 -2.80 -14.15 -10.00
C ASN A 25 -3.44 -14.94 -11.14
N THR A 26 -4.60 -14.51 -11.64
CA THR A 26 -5.31 -15.19 -12.74
C THR A 26 -4.45 -15.23 -14.01
N HIS A 27 -3.77 -14.13 -14.31
CA HIS A 27 -2.84 -14.05 -15.44
C HIS A 27 -1.54 -14.85 -15.22
N HIS A 28 -1.09 -15.05 -13.98
CA HIS A 28 0.08 -15.86 -13.65
C HIS A 28 -0.18 -17.37 -13.50
N THR A 29 -1.44 -17.80 -13.35
CA THR A 29 -1.80 -19.24 -13.25
C THR A 29 -1.99 -19.96 -14.58
N TYR A 30 -1.92 -19.26 -15.71
CA TYR A 30 -2.03 -19.90 -17.02
C TYR A 30 -0.68 -20.45 -17.51
N ARG A 31 -0.51 -21.75 -17.20
CA ARG A 31 0.36 -22.78 -17.82
C ARG A 31 1.78 -22.95 -17.25
N ALA A 32 1.94 -24.07 -16.52
CA ALA A 32 3.23 -24.74 -16.34
C ALA A 32 3.82 -25.29 -17.67
N ASP A 33 3.02 -25.31 -18.75
CA ASP A 33 3.35 -25.92 -20.05
C ASP A 33 3.40 -24.90 -21.20
N ALA A 34 3.24 -23.58 -20.95
CA ALA A 34 3.41 -22.56 -21.98
C ALA A 34 4.83 -22.05 -22.01
N LYS A 35 5.29 -21.83 -23.23
CA LYS A 35 6.44 -20.98 -23.54
C LYS A 35 6.40 -19.68 -22.73
N PRO A 36 7.56 -19.12 -22.34
CA PRO A 36 7.69 -17.96 -21.47
C PRO A 36 7.28 -16.61 -22.13
N ASP A 37 6.44 -16.65 -23.16
CA ASP A 37 5.86 -15.49 -23.84
C ASP A 37 4.43 -15.24 -23.32
N GLY A 38 4.28 -15.18 -21.99
CA GLY A 38 3.09 -14.56 -21.41
C GLY A 38 3.24 -13.06 -21.59
N ASP A 39 2.36 -12.43 -22.37
CA ASP A 39 2.33 -10.98 -22.48
C ASP A 39 2.40 -10.35 -21.09
N PRO A 40 3.28 -9.35 -20.86
CA PRO A 40 3.39 -8.71 -19.57
C PRO A 40 2.01 -8.21 -19.13
N ILE A 41 1.64 -8.46 -17.88
CA ILE A 41 0.38 -7.95 -17.31
C ILE A 41 0.40 -6.44 -17.47
N GLU A 42 -0.41 -5.94 -18.40
CA GLU A 42 -0.54 -4.51 -18.65
C GLU A 42 -1.46 -3.95 -17.58
N PHE A 43 -0.85 -3.35 -16.56
CA PHE A 43 -1.58 -2.58 -15.57
C PHE A 43 -1.97 -1.24 -16.19
N THR A 44 -3.22 -0.83 -15.98
CA THR A 44 -3.62 0.54 -16.28
C THR A 44 -2.88 1.52 -15.34
N GLU A 45 -2.85 2.80 -15.68
CA GLU A 45 -2.27 3.83 -14.81
C GLU A 45 -2.91 3.83 -13.41
N GLU A 46 -4.23 3.66 -13.35
CA GLU A 46 -4.99 3.55 -12.10
C GLU A 46 -4.57 2.31 -11.29
N GLU A 47 -4.37 1.16 -11.94
CA GLU A 47 -3.93 -0.07 -11.29
C GLU A 47 -2.48 0.02 -10.79
N LEU A 48 -1.61 0.72 -11.52
CA LEU A 48 -0.24 1.03 -11.06
C LEU A 48 -0.27 1.93 -9.83
N GLN A 49 -1.15 2.92 -9.81
CA GLN A 49 -1.31 3.80 -8.65
C GLN A 49 -1.87 3.03 -7.45
N LEU A 50 -2.88 2.18 -7.65
CA LEU A 50 -3.44 1.32 -6.60
C LEU A 50 -2.39 0.33 -6.06
N LYS A 51 -1.58 -0.26 -6.93
CA LYS A 51 -0.44 -1.09 -6.52
C LYS A 51 0.55 -0.28 -5.69
N ALA A 52 0.89 0.94 -6.10
CA ALA A 52 1.80 1.79 -5.34
C ALA A 52 1.25 2.11 -3.94
N ILE A 53 -0.06 2.38 -3.82
CA ILE A 53 -0.74 2.54 -2.52
C ILE A 53 -0.58 1.27 -1.67
N ALA A 54 -0.84 0.11 -2.25
CA ALA A 54 -0.67 -1.17 -1.56
C ALA A 54 0.79 -1.35 -1.07
N VAL A 55 1.78 -1.08 -1.92
CA VAL A 55 3.18 -1.17 -1.52
C VAL A 55 3.52 -0.19 -0.40
N ILE A 56 2.97 1.03 -0.41
CA ILE A 56 3.14 1.98 0.69
C ILE A 56 2.55 1.39 1.98
N VAL A 57 1.31 0.91 1.96
CA VAL A 57 0.71 0.28 3.15
C VAL A 57 1.59 -0.85 3.68
N ALA A 58 2.00 -1.79 2.83
CA ALA A 58 2.86 -2.90 3.24
C ALA A 58 4.27 -2.47 3.68
N SER A 59 4.77 -1.33 3.20
CA SER A 59 6.10 -0.82 3.60
C SER A 59 6.09 -0.14 4.97
N PHE A 60 4.93 0.32 5.44
CA PHE A 60 4.84 1.10 6.67
C PHE A 60 4.05 0.42 7.78
N SER A 61 3.20 -0.57 7.47
CA SER A 61 2.54 -1.41 8.47
C SER A 61 3.54 -2.31 9.20
N SER A 62 3.42 -2.43 10.52
CA SER A 62 4.34 -3.22 11.36
C SER A 62 4.30 -4.71 11.04
N GLY A 63 3.13 -5.22 10.64
CA GLY A 63 2.91 -6.63 10.29
C GLY A 63 3.67 -7.07 9.04
N HIS A 64 3.99 -6.13 8.14
CA HIS A 64 4.73 -6.41 6.91
C HIS A 64 6.16 -5.90 6.97
N SER A 65 6.44 -4.74 7.58
CA SER A 65 7.74 -4.06 7.50
C SER A 65 8.15 -3.42 8.83
N TRP A 66 8.53 -4.28 9.78
CA TRP A 66 8.84 -3.89 11.15
C TRP A 66 9.98 -2.86 11.27
N GLN A 67 11.05 -2.98 10.48
CA GLN A 67 12.18 -2.04 10.58
C GLN A 67 11.78 -0.65 10.11
N THR A 68 11.02 -0.58 9.02
CA THR A 68 10.49 0.68 8.48
C THR A 68 9.53 1.32 9.48
N HIS A 69 8.57 0.55 10.00
CA HIS A 69 7.64 1.01 11.04
C HIS A 69 8.38 1.57 12.26
N LYS A 70 9.32 0.81 12.81
CA LYS A 70 10.12 1.24 13.96
C LYS A 70 10.90 2.53 13.70
N CYS A 71 11.46 2.69 12.50
CA CYS A 71 12.18 3.91 12.15
C CYS A 71 11.25 5.13 12.08
N MET A 72 9.98 4.96 11.73
CA MET A 72 8.99 6.03 11.75
C MET A 72 8.60 6.44 13.17
N GLU A 73 8.49 5.48 14.10
CA GLU A 73 8.17 5.77 15.50
C GLU A 73 9.32 6.41 16.28
N SER A 74 10.56 5.96 16.03
CA SER A 74 11.71 6.29 16.87
C SER A 74 12.70 7.28 16.23
N GLU A 75 12.28 8.01 15.19
CA GLU A 75 13.17 8.88 14.37
C GLU A 75 14.44 8.14 13.88
N GLY A 76 14.29 6.87 13.51
CA GLY A 76 15.38 6.02 13.06
C GLY A 76 15.97 6.42 11.71
N GLN A 77 17.14 5.88 11.40
CA GLN A 77 17.77 6.05 10.09
C GLN A 77 17.05 5.20 9.02
N LEU A 78 16.63 5.85 7.93
CA LEU A 78 15.87 5.26 6.82
C LEU A 78 16.71 4.76 5.65
N ASP A 79 18.03 4.98 5.70
CA ASP A 79 19.02 4.57 4.71
C ASP A 79 19.66 3.20 5.04
N LYS A 80 19.05 2.46 5.96
CA LYS A 80 19.50 1.14 6.38
C LYS A 80 19.21 0.07 5.31
N PRO A 81 20.13 -0.89 5.09
CA PRO A 81 19.90 -2.01 4.16
C PRO A 81 18.62 -2.79 4.44
N GLU A 82 18.25 -2.97 5.70
CA GLU A 82 17.08 -3.73 6.11
C GLU A 82 15.77 -3.03 5.71
N VAL A 83 15.73 -1.69 5.83
CA VAL A 83 14.58 -0.87 5.39
C VAL A 83 14.40 -0.97 3.87
N LYS A 84 15.52 -0.97 3.13
CA LYS A 84 15.50 -1.14 1.68
C LYS A 84 15.06 -2.53 1.27
N GLU A 85 15.49 -3.57 1.98
CA GLU A 85 15.05 -4.94 1.74
C GLU A 85 13.55 -5.10 2.02
N GLU A 86 13.04 -4.51 3.10
CA GLU A 86 11.61 -4.51 3.39
C GLU A 86 10.79 -3.84 2.28
N TYR A 87 11.25 -2.71 1.75
CA TYR A 87 10.64 -2.09 0.57
C TYR A 87 10.62 -3.04 -0.64
N ILE A 88 11.73 -3.70 -0.94
CA ILE A 88 11.82 -4.64 -2.08
C ILE A 88 10.81 -5.79 -1.89
N GLN A 89 10.73 -6.35 -0.68
CA GLN A 89 9.77 -7.41 -0.37
C GLN A 89 8.32 -6.90 -0.43
N ALA A 90 8.07 -5.67 0.01
CA ALA A 90 6.78 -5.01 -0.12
C ALA A 90 6.36 -4.86 -1.58
N GLU A 91 7.26 -4.44 -2.46
CA GLU A 91 7.01 -4.28 -3.90
C GLU A 91 6.77 -5.63 -4.61
N GLN A 92 7.50 -6.68 -4.22
CA GLN A 92 7.45 -7.98 -4.89
C GLN A 92 6.25 -8.83 -4.46
N SER A 93 5.94 -8.90 -3.17
CA SER A 93 5.01 -9.89 -2.65
C SER A 93 4.10 -9.39 -1.53
N ARG A 94 4.58 -8.63 -0.54
CA ARG A 94 3.79 -8.34 0.67
C ARG A 94 2.56 -7.47 0.40
N TRP A 95 2.59 -6.65 -0.65
CA TRP A 95 1.41 -5.86 -1.05
C TRP A 95 0.17 -6.71 -1.38
N LYS A 96 0.37 -8.00 -1.69
CA LYS A 96 -0.72 -8.93 -2.04
C LYS A 96 -1.49 -9.45 -0.83
N SER A 97 -0.93 -9.30 0.37
CA SER A 97 -1.47 -9.82 1.64
C SER A 97 -1.99 -8.73 2.57
N ILE A 98 -2.19 -7.51 2.05
CA ILE A 98 -2.71 -6.39 2.83
C ILE A 98 -4.13 -6.69 3.28
N ASN A 99 -4.41 -6.39 4.54
CA ASN A 99 -5.73 -6.49 5.15
C ASN A 99 -6.14 -5.14 5.77
N LEU A 100 -7.35 -5.11 6.34
CA LEU A 100 -7.92 -3.89 6.93
C LEU A 100 -7.06 -3.33 8.07
N ASN A 101 -6.53 -4.18 8.94
CA ASN A 101 -5.72 -3.74 10.07
C ASN A 101 -4.44 -3.03 9.62
N ASP A 102 -3.84 -3.46 8.51
CA ASP A 102 -2.63 -2.83 7.95
C ASP A 102 -2.91 -1.39 7.50
N VAL A 103 -4.10 -1.16 6.92
CA VAL A 103 -4.55 0.17 6.47
C VAL A 103 -4.90 1.06 7.66
N GLU A 104 -5.62 0.52 8.64
CA GLU A 104 -5.99 1.22 9.87
C GLU A 104 -4.76 1.62 10.70
N GLU A 105 -3.77 0.71 10.82
CA GLU A 105 -2.50 1.00 11.48
C GLU A 105 -1.79 2.18 10.80
N LEU A 106 -1.68 2.14 9.47
CA LEU A 106 -1.05 3.22 8.74
C LEU A 106 -1.80 4.55 8.90
N ALA A 107 -3.14 4.53 8.84
CA ALA A 107 -3.96 5.71 9.03
C ALA A 107 -3.81 6.32 10.43
N GLY A 108 -3.61 5.48 11.45
CA GLY A 108 -3.32 5.88 12.83
C GLY A 108 -1.87 6.31 13.08
N THR A 109 -0.96 6.07 12.13
CA THR A 109 0.47 6.37 12.30
C THR A 109 0.81 7.77 11.76
N PRO A 110 1.28 8.71 12.59
CA PRO A 110 1.57 10.07 12.16
C PRO A 110 2.87 10.14 11.34
N ILE A 111 2.78 9.91 10.03
CA ILE A 111 3.91 10.02 9.10
C ILE A 111 3.89 11.39 8.44
N SER A 112 4.91 12.20 8.71
CA SER A 112 5.09 13.47 8.00
C SER A 112 5.47 13.26 6.54
N ASP A 113 5.05 14.17 5.66
CA ASP A 113 5.44 14.13 4.24
C ASP A 113 6.97 14.15 4.08
N GLN A 114 7.68 14.86 4.97
CA GLN A 114 9.14 14.88 4.99
C GLN A 114 9.73 13.49 5.28
N ALA A 115 9.19 12.75 6.26
CA ALA A 115 9.64 11.41 6.58
C ALA A 115 9.38 10.44 5.41
N PHE A 116 8.18 10.51 4.82
CA PHE A 116 7.83 9.72 3.64
C PHE A 116 8.75 10.03 2.44
N TYR A 117 9.00 11.31 2.15
CA TYR A 117 9.89 11.69 1.03
C TYR A 117 11.35 11.31 1.26
N ARG A 118 11.83 11.32 2.51
CA ARG A 118 13.16 10.78 2.85
C ARG A 118 13.19 9.27 2.62
N TRP A 119 12.17 8.53 3.07
CA TRP A 119 12.06 7.10 2.80
C TRP A 119 12.07 6.79 1.30
N LEU A 120 11.30 7.55 0.49
CA LEU A 120 11.31 7.40 -0.97
C LEU A 120 12.68 7.63 -1.58
N PHE A 121 13.40 8.65 -1.11
CA PHE A 121 14.71 9.00 -1.64
C PHE A 121 15.74 7.88 -1.45
N TYR A 122 15.73 7.23 -0.29
CA TYR A 122 16.71 6.18 0.04
C TYR A 122 16.33 4.80 -0.51
N ASN A 123 15.03 4.48 -0.55
CA ASN A 123 14.58 3.10 -0.77
C ASN A 123 14.00 2.87 -2.17
N VAL A 124 13.40 3.90 -2.80
CA VAL A 124 12.68 3.76 -4.08
C VAL A 124 13.51 4.29 -5.25
N GLU A 125 13.52 3.53 -6.35
CA GLU A 125 14.18 3.93 -7.60
C GLU A 125 13.62 5.26 -8.15
N LYS A 126 14.50 6.14 -8.63
CA LYS A 126 14.15 7.50 -9.09
C LYS A 126 12.98 7.53 -10.09
N GLY A 127 12.90 6.55 -10.99
CA GLY A 127 11.84 6.47 -12.00
C GLY A 127 10.45 6.24 -11.42
N LYS A 128 10.35 5.63 -10.24
CA LYS A 128 9.07 5.30 -9.58
C LYS A 128 8.65 6.35 -8.56
N GLN A 129 9.55 7.21 -8.10
CA GLN A 129 9.27 8.16 -7.01
C GLN A 129 8.08 9.09 -7.29
N LYS A 130 7.83 9.49 -8.54
CA LYS A 130 6.66 10.30 -8.90
C LYS A 130 5.35 9.56 -8.61
N LEU A 131 5.24 8.31 -9.08
CA LEU A 131 4.07 7.45 -8.85
C LEU A 131 3.79 7.28 -7.35
N TYR A 132 4.82 7.02 -6.55
CA TYR A 132 4.65 6.84 -5.11
C TYR A 132 4.25 8.14 -4.39
N LYS A 133 4.71 9.31 -4.85
CA LYS A 133 4.26 10.59 -4.31
C LYS A 133 2.78 10.83 -4.58
N GLU A 134 2.33 10.55 -5.80
CA GLU A 134 0.91 10.69 -6.19
C GLU A 134 0.04 9.69 -5.43
N ALA A 135 0.51 8.44 -5.25
CA ALA A 135 -0.14 7.43 -4.43
C ALA A 135 -0.27 7.86 -2.96
N TRP A 136 0.77 8.45 -2.38
CA TRP A 136 0.75 8.97 -1.01
C TRP A 136 -0.27 10.10 -0.82
N ILE A 137 -0.33 11.05 -1.75
CA ILE A 137 -1.31 12.15 -1.72
C ILE A 137 -2.73 11.59 -1.76
N ARG A 138 -3.01 10.63 -2.66
CA ARG A 138 -4.31 9.98 -2.74
C ARG A 138 -4.65 9.24 -1.44
N LEU A 139 -3.71 8.46 -0.91
CA LEU A 139 -3.91 7.69 0.32
C LEU A 139 -4.24 8.59 1.52
N LYS A 140 -3.53 9.71 1.68
CA LYS A 140 -3.83 10.70 2.72
C LYS A 140 -5.22 11.32 2.56
N ALA A 141 -5.63 11.64 1.35
CA ALA A 141 -6.97 12.18 1.11
C ALA A 141 -8.07 11.18 1.52
N GLU A 142 -7.87 9.89 1.29
CA GLU A 142 -8.77 8.83 1.77
C GLU A 142 -8.82 8.78 3.31
N PHE A 143 -7.67 8.95 3.98
CA PHE A 143 -7.59 8.96 5.44
C PHE A 143 -8.29 10.19 6.05
N GLU A 144 -8.03 11.38 5.53
CA GLU A 144 -8.62 12.63 6.01
C GLU A 144 -10.15 12.66 5.78
N SER A 145 -10.61 12.21 4.61
CA SER A 145 -12.04 12.15 4.31
C SER A 145 -12.79 11.11 5.14
N SER A 146 -12.10 10.10 5.69
CA SER A 146 -12.72 9.11 6.59
C SER A 146 -12.93 9.67 8.01
N CYS A 147 -12.16 10.68 8.41
CA CYS A 147 -12.33 11.36 9.71
C CYS A 147 -13.59 12.25 9.74
N ASP A 148 -13.89 12.94 8.65
CA ASP A 148 -15.03 13.88 8.56
C ASP A 148 -16.40 13.16 8.59
N GLU A 149 -16.49 11.93 8.10
CA GLU A 149 -17.74 11.15 8.09
C GLU A 149 -18.11 10.58 9.47
N LEU A 150 -17.13 10.35 10.35
CA LEU A 150 -17.36 9.86 11.71
C LEU A 150 -17.95 10.93 12.64
N GLU A 151 -17.57 12.20 12.47
CA GLU A 151 -18.10 13.31 13.29
C GLU A 151 -19.56 13.62 12.99
N GLN A 152 -20.02 13.45 11.73
CA GLN A 152 -21.41 13.72 11.36
C GLN A 152 -22.40 12.65 11.83
N SER A 153 -21.93 11.44 12.18
CA SER A 153 -22.79 10.35 12.68
C SER A 153 -23.13 10.45 14.18
N LYS A 154 -22.57 11.43 14.89
CA LYS A 154 -22.72 11.61 16.34
C LYS A 154 -23.52 12.86 16.76
N ASN A 155 -24.11 13.59 15.81
CA ASN A 155 -24.97 14.75 16.07
C ASN A 155 -26.42 14.48 15.66
#